data_AF-A0A9D7QFE1-F1
#
_entry.id   AF-A0A9D7QFE1-F1
#
_cell.length_a   1.000
_cell.length_b   1.000
_cell.length_c   1.000
_cell.angle_alpha   90.00
_cell.angle_beta   90.00
_cell.angle_gamma   90.00
#
_symmetry.space_group_name_H-M   'P 1'
#
loop_
_entity.id
_entity.type
_entity.pdbx_description
1 polymer ?
#
loop_
_entity_poly.entity_id
_entity_poly.type
_entity_poly.pdbx_seq_one_letter_code
_entity_poly.pdbx_strand_id
1 'polypeptide(L)'
;MKSSARILATFLAATLTAAAGSPPMDFYAAVAMTKAQKNSSTPTDSGLYRREADGRWVHFGPRILGIGSVAAQPGHPAVLLIASADGVVRSTDAGRTWRKTTGWEVLDVRSIAFDPLNPLQVYAATQWGPIRSDDAGANWTPAHAGLAKLYSQTVIADRTRSGRVLIGTEDGIYESADAARTWTRVATSPATTVLRLAQSGANGQLLLAGTQHRGAWLSRDGGLTWQQTDPASATANLYAAALNPHDAAVMAVGGWNAGVRVSNDGGATWTDRTAGLPVKHIFVLAFDPVTPGRLWASTFEEGTFYSDDLGRTWHEGGLYGAYGFDYIFIPAP
;
A
#
# COMPACT_ATOMS: atom_id res chain seq x y z
N MET A 1 -22.50 57.94 -40.92
CA MET A 1 -22.21 56.51 -41.18
C MET A 1 -20.72 56.41 -41.51
N LYS A 2 -19.81 55.77 -40.79
CA LYS A 2 -19.83 54.78 -39.70
C LYS A 2 -18.65 55.10 -38.76
N SER A 3 -18.88 55.02 -37.45
CA SER A 3 -17.86 55.08 -36.39
C SER A 3 -17.24 53.69 -36.20
N SER A 4 -15.91 53.58 -36.22
CA SER A 4 -15.17 52.34 -35.97
C SER A 4 -14.55 52.39 -34.58
N ALA A 5 -15.19 51.73 -33.61
CA ALA A 5 -14.63 51.50 -32.28
C ALA A 5 -13.58 50.38 -32.34
N ARG A 6 -12.33 50.69 -31.97
CA ARG A 6 -11.27 49.70 -31.74
C ARG A 6 -11.43 49.17 -30.32
N ILE A 7 -11.79 47.90 -30.18
CA ILE A 7 -11.81 47.18 -28.90
C ILE A 7 -10.36 46.76 -28.61
N LEU A 8 -9.77 47.35 -27.57
CA LEU A 8 -8.46 46.97 -27.04
C LEU A 8 -8.68 45.77 -26.11
N ALA A 9 -8.31 44.56 -26.55
CA ALA A 9 -8.35 43.37 -25.72
C ALA A 9 -7.14 43.35 -24.78
N THR A 10 -7.35 43.64 -23.51
CA THR A 10 -6.34 43.51 -22.46
C THR A 10 -6.15 42.02 -22.16
N PHE A 11 -5.04 41.44 -22.61
CA PHE A 11 -4.62 40.10 -22.18
C PHE A 11 -4.17 40.17 -20.72
N LEU A 12 -5.01 39.66 -19.80
CA LEU A 12 -4.59 39.38 -18.44
C LEU A 12 -3.61 38.20 -18.50
N ALA A 13 -2.32 38.46 -18.24
CA ALA A 13 -1.34 37.42 -18.03
C ALA A 13 -1.73 36.67 -16.74
N ALA A 14 -2.26 35.46 -16.88
CA ALA A 14 -2.43 34.55 -15.76
C ALA A 14 -1.03 34.21 -15.23
N THR A 15 -0.70 34.75 -14.06
CA THR A 15 0.45 34.29 -13.29
C THR A 15 0.20 32.83 -12.94
N LEU A 16 0.94 31.90 -13.57
CA LEU A 16 1.05 30.53 -13.09
C LEU A 16 1.60 30.60 -11.66
N THR A 17 0.75 30.39 -10.67
CA THR A 17 1.20 29.96 -9.35
C THR A 17 1.96 28.65 -9.55
N ALA A 18 3.26 28.68 -9.27
CA ALA A 18 4.07 27.48 -9.20
C ALA A 18 3.34 26.47 -8.30
N ALA A 19 3.15 25.25 -8.81
CA ALA A 19 2.60 24.15 -8.01
C ALA A 19 3.44 24.06 -6.73
N ALA A 20 2.79 24.22 -5.57
CA ALA A 20 3.43 23.94 -4.30
C ALA A 20 4.04 22.54 -4.38
N GLY A 21 5.36 22.43 -4.17
CA GLY A 21 6.02 21.14 -4.18
C GLY A 21 5.32 20.18 -3.22
N SER A 22 5.26 18.90 -3.57
CA SER A 22 4.69 17.88 -2.68
C SER A 22 5.36 17.97 -1.31
N PRO A 23 4.60 17.84 -0.21
CA PRO A 23 5.19 17.86 1.12
C PRO A 23 6.26 16.77 1.24
N PRO A 24 7.32 16.98 2.05
CA PRO A 24 8.30 15.96 2.31
C PRO A 24 7.61 14.69 2.81
N MET A 25 8.06 13.53 2.33
CA MET A 25 7.52 12.22 2.71
C MET A 25 8.61 11.40 3.39
N ASP A 26 8.31 10.86 4.55
CA ASP A 26 9.09 9.81 5.18
C ASP A 26 8.78 8.47 4.51
N PHE A 27 9.83 7.70 4.20
CA PHE A 27 9.70 6.36 3.62
C PHE A 27 9.99 5.29 4.66
N TYR A 28 9.03 4.38 4.85
CA TYR A 28 9.10 3.28 5.79
C TYR A 28 9.05 1.92 5.10
N ALA A 29 9.78 0.96 5.66
CA ALA A 29 9.72 -0.45 5.28
C ALA A 29 9.41 -1.31 6.50
N ALA A 30 8.32 -2.07 6.44
CA ALA A 30 8.02 -3.14 7.37
C ALA A 30 8.70 -4.42 6.88
N VAL A 31 9.62 -4.98 7.65
CA VAL A 31 10.44 -6.11 7.21
C VAL A 31 10.67 -7.14 8.29
N ALA A 32 10.96 -8.37 7.86
CA ALA A 32 11.58 -9.38 8.71
C ALA A 32 12.98 -9.71 8.20
N MET A 33 13.93 -9.74 9.12
CA MET A 33 15.33 -10.08 8.87
C MET A 33 15.49 -11.59 9.01
N THR A 34 15.95 -12.28 7.98
CA THR A 34 16.14 -13.74 8.00
C THR A 34 17.60 -14.17 7.94
N LYS A 35 18.44 -13.51 7.12
CA LYS A 35 19.86 -13.88 6.99
C LYS A 35 20.78 -13.22 8.00
N ALA A 36 20.47 -11.98 8.40
CA ALA A 36 21.26 -11.24 9.40
C ALA A 36 20.90 -11.62 10.85
N GLN A 37 19.85 -12.43 11.04
CA GLN A 37 19.33 -12.76 12.35
C GLN A 37 20.28 -13.71 13.10
N LYS A 38 20.69 -13.31 14.30
CA LYS A 38 21.34 -14.19 15.27
C LYS A 38 20.31 -14.66 16.29
N ASN A 39 20.12 -15.98 16.40
CA ASN A 39 19.21 -16.55 17.40
C ASN A 39 19.74 -16.21 18.80
N SER A 40 19.12 -15.25 19.46
CA SER A 40 19.58 -14.63 20.69
C SER A 40 18.40 -14.12 21.50
N SER A 41 18.60 -13.85 22.79
CA SER A 41 17.59 -13.21 23.64
C SER A 41 17.38 -11.72 23.33
N THR A 42 18.18 -11.14 22.43
CA THR A 42 17.99 -9.79 21.90
C THR A 42 16.93 -9.81 20.80
N PRO A 43 15.98 -8.86 20.79
CA PRO A 43 14.91 -8.85 19.80
C PRO A 43 15.47 -8.84 18.38
N THR A 44 14.74 -9.48 17.47
CA THR A 44 15.10 -9.53 16.05
C THR A 44 15.33 -8.14 15.49
N ASP A 45 16.25 -8.02 14.51
CA ASP A 45 16.35 -6.84 13.67
C ASP A 45 15.14 -6.71 12.71
N SER A 46 14.18 -7.62 12.75
CA SER A 46 12.86 -7.43 12.14
C SER A 46 12.12 -6.28 12.79
N GLY A 47 11.37 -5.53 11.99
CA GLY A 47 10.62 -4.39 12.49
C GLY A 47 10.30 -3.38 11.41
N LEU A 48 10.05 -2.15 11.85
CA LEU A 48 9.77 -1.02 10.99
C LEU A 48 11.04 -0.20 10.86
N TYR A 49 11.43 0.12 9.63
CA TYR A 49 12.60 0.94 9.35
C TYR A 49 12.17 2.19 8.63
N ARG A 50 12.76 3.33 8.99
CA ARG A 50 12.64 4.58 8.25
C ARG A 50 13.91 4.80 7.43
N ARG A 51 13.74 5.24 6.19
CA ARG A 51 14.86 5.63 5.33
C ARG A 51 15.22 7.09 5.59
N GLU A 52 16.47 7.34 5.96
CA GLU A 52 17.01 8.68 6.17
C GLU A 52 17.41 9.34 4.84
N ALA A 53 17.62 10.66 4.86
CA ALA A 53 17.98 11.44 3.68
C ALA A 53 19.31 11.01 3.03
N ASP A 54 20.25 10.50 3.83
CA ASP A 54 21.52 9.92 3.37
C ASP A 54 21.36 8.52 2.73
N GLY A 55 20.15 7.97 2.78
CA GLY A 55 19.78 6.68 2.23
C GLY A 55 19.92 5.48 3.16
N ARG A 56 20.38 5.70 4.39
CA ARG A 56 20.48 4.65 5.41
C ARG A 56 19.10 4.29 5.96
N TRP A 57 18.92 3.01 6.27
CA TRP A 57 17.75 2.54 7.03
C TRP A 57 18.04 2.57 8.53
N VAL A 58 17.12 3.16 9.29
CA VAL A 58 17.18 3.25 10.74
C VAL A 58 15.93 2.61 11.31
N HIS A 59 16.10 1.71 12.28
CA HIS A 59 14.98 1.10 12.99
C HIS A 59 14.12 2.19 13.63
N PHE A 60 12.80 2.10 13.45
CA PHE A 60 11.81 3.06 13.89
C PHE A 60 10.68 2.36 14.63
N GLY A 61 10.32 2.85 15.81
CA GLY A 61 9.22 2.31 16.60
C GLY A 61 9.59 1.12 17.50
N PRO A 62 8.61 0.34 17.96
CA PRO A 62 8.80 -0.67 18.99
C PRO A 62 9.37 -1.97 18.40
N ARG A 63 10.10 -2.73 19.22
CA ARG A 63 10.59 -4.08 18.87
C ARG A 63 9.55 -5.12 19.29
N ILE A 64 8.60 -5.38 18.39
CA ILE A 64 7.48 -6.32 18.58
C ILE A 64 7.48 -7.38 17.48
N LEU A 65 6.75 -8.48 17.71
CA LEU A 65 6.71 -9.60 16.78
C LEU A 65 5.93 -9.24 15.51
N GLY A 66 6.56 -9.49 14.36
CA GLY A 66 5.96 -9.47 13.03
C GLY A 66 5.21 -8.18 12.70
N ILE A 67 5.87 -7.21 12.07
CA ILE A 67 5.22 -5.98 11.63
C ILE A 67 4.71 -6.15 10.20
N GLY A 68 3.39 -6.05 10.03
CA GLY A 68 2.73 -6.17 8.73
C GLY A 68 2.70 -4.85 7.95
N SER A 69 2.35 -3.75 8.60
CA SER A 69 2.17 -2.43 7.96
C SER A 69 2.16 -1.30 8.99
N VAL A 70 2.33 -0.06 8.54
CA VAL A 70 2.18 1.17 9.33
C VAL A 70 1.26 2.16 8.61
N ALA A 71 0.44 2.89 9.36
CA ALA A 71 -0.38 3.96 8.82
C ALA A 71 -0.31 5.21 9.70
N ALA A 72 -0.33 6.38 9.08
CA ALA A 72 -0.40 7.67 9.76
C ALA A 72 -1.78 8.29 9.61
N GLN A 73 -2.24 8.97 10.66
CA GLN A 73 -3.51 9.67 10.64
C GLN A 73 -3.44 10.86 9.65
N PRO A 74 -4.36 10.96 8.69
CA PRO A 74 -4.43 12.10 7.77
C PRO A 74 -4.54 13.43 8.54
N GLY A 75 -3.69 14.39 8.18
CA GLY A 75 -3.61 15.70 8.84
C GLY A 75 -2.97 15.69 10.24
N HIS A 76 -2.63 14.52 10.79
CA HIS A 76 -2.04 14.37 12.12
C HIS A 76 -0.93 13.29 12.12
N PRO A 77 0.20 13.51 11.41
CA PRO A 77 1.26 12.50 11.24
C PRO A 77 1.95 12.07 12.55
N ALA A 78 1.70 12.77 13.67
CA ALA A 78 2.11 12.33 15.00
C ALA A 78 1.34 11.09 15.50
N VAL A 79 0.14 10.84 14.95
CA VAL A 79 -0.66 9.65 15.27
C VAL A 79 -0.35 8.56 14.27
N LEU A 80 0.28 7.48 14.75
CA LEU A 80 0.71 6.35 13.94
C LEU A 80 0.10 5.06 14.50
N LEU A 81 -0.24 4.14 13.61
CA LEU A 81 -0.69 2.79 13.94
C LEU A 81 0.19 1.78 13.23
N ILE A 82 0.65 0.76 13.95
CA ILE A 82 1.38 -0.37 13.40
C ILE A 82 0.50 -1.61 13.54
N ALA A 83 0.31 -2.30 12.42
CA ALA A 83 -0.21 -3.65 12.37
C ALA A 83 0.89 -4.65 12.73
N SER A 84 0.69 -5.46 13.77
CA SER A 84 1.65 -6.45 14.23
C SER A 84 1.03 -7.84 14.42
N ALA A 85 1.87 -8.86 14.58
CA ALA A 85 1.45 -10.24 14.85
C ALA A 85 0.67 -10.36 16.16
N ASP A 86 0.91 -9.47 17.12
CA ASP A 86 0.26 -9.44 18.41
C ASP A 86 -0.83 -8.38 18.54
N GLY A 87 -1.21 -7.67 17.47
CA GLY A 87 -2.33 -6.72 17.49
C GLY A 87 -2.05 -5.39 16.80
N VAL A 88 -2.63 -4.31 17.33
CA VAL A 88 -2.34 -2.95 16.87
C VAL A 88 -1.65 -2.16 17.98
N VAL A 89 -0.53 -1.53 17.64
CA VAL A 89 0.13 -0.55 18.52
C VAL A 89 0.02 0.85 17.94
N ARG A 90 -0.19 1.82 18.84
CA ARG A 90 -0.50 3.21 18.51
C ARG A 90 0.51 4.15 19.15
N SER A 91 0.92 5.16 18.40
CA SER A 91 1.65 6.33 18.89
C SER A 91 0.80 7.58 18.70
N THR A 92 0.99 8.58 19.55
CA THR A 92 0.40 9.93 19.43
C THR A 92 1.45 11.04 19.47
N ASP A 93 2.72 10.68 19.38
CA ASP A 93 3.86 11.58 19.57
C ASP A 93 4.95 11.37 18.50
N ALA A 94 4.51 11.02 17.29
CA ALA A 94 5.36 10.75 16.12
C ALA A 94 6.33 9.58 16.31
N GLY A 95 5.85 8.52 16.98
CA GLY A 95 6.60 7.28 17.17
C GLY A 95 7.61 7.31 18.32
N ARG A 96 7.59 8.34 19.19
CA ARG A 96 8.46 8.39 20.37
C ARG A 96 8.02 7.39 21.44
N THR A 97 6.71 7.25 21.65
CA THR A 97 6.11 6.25 22.53
C THR A 97 4.98 5.49 21.83
N TRP A 98 4.78 4.25 22.27
CA TRP A 98 3.82 3.31 21.68
C TRP A 98 3.00 2.61 22.76
N ARG A 99 1.73 2.38 22.47
CA ARG A 99 0.79 1.64 23.34
C ARG A 99 -0.02 0.67 22.51
N LYS A 100 -0.14 -0.58 22.98
CA LYS A 100 -1.06 -1.54 22.38
C LYS A 100 -2.51 -1.10 22.64
N THR A 101 -3.34 -1.10 21.61
CA THR A 101 -4.74 -0.65 21.66
C THR A 101 -5.75 -1.76 21.42
N THR A 102 -5.28 -2.99 21.19
CA THR A 102 -6.11 -4.19 21.05
C THR A 102 -5.91 -5.14 22.23
N GLY A 103 -6.89 -6.01 22.47
CA GLY A 103 -6.78 -7.10 23.44
C GLY A 103 -5.93 -8.27 22.93
N TRP A 104 -5.91 -9.36 23.70
CA TRP A 104 -5.17 -10.58 23.39
C TRP A 104 -5.80 -11.41 22.27
N GLU A 105 -7.09 -11.19 22.03
CA GLU A 105 -7.91 -11.85 21.02
C GLU A 105 -7.61 -11.39 19.59
N VAL A 106 -6.97 -10.22 19.43
CA VAL A 106 -6.57 -9.69 18.12
C VAL A 106 -5.11 -10.08 17.85
N LEU A 107 -4.91 -10.97 16.88
CA LEU A 107 -3.62 -11.47 16.44
C LEU A 107 -3.50 -11.38 14.91
N ASP A 108 -2.27 -11.42 14.42
CA ASP A 108 -1.93 -11.44 13.00
C ASP A 108 -2.60 -10.31 12.20
N VAL A 109 -2.38 -9.06 12.62
CA VAL A 109 -2.83 -7.90 11.85
C VAL A 109 -1.90 -7.71 10.66
N ARG A 110 -2.46 -7.83 9.45
CA ARG A 110 -1.68 -7.87 8.19
C ARG A 110 -1.60 -6.53 7.49
N SER A 111 -2.67 -5.76 7.54
CA SER A 111 -2.81 -4.48 6.83
C SER A 111 -3.64 -3.54 7.68
N ILE A 112 -3.31 -2.26 7.68
CA ILE A 112 -4.04 -1.21 8.42
C ILE A 112 -4.14 0.04 7.55
N ALA A 113 -5.30 0.69 7.56
CA ALA A 113 -5.55 1.89 6.77
C ALA A 113 -6.46 2.86 7.52
N PHE A 114 -6.09 4.14 7.54
CA PHE A 114 -7.00 5.23 7.87
C PHE A 114 -7.90 5.53 6.67
N ASP A 115 -9.13 5.98 6.93
CA ASP A 115 -9.90 6.70 5.93
C ASP A 115 -9.24 8.08 5.69
N PRO A 116 -8.76 8.38 4.47
CA PRO A 116 -8.07 9.63 4.16
C PRO A 116 -8.98 10.86 4.25
N LEU A 117 -10.30 10.68 4.19
CA LEU A 117 -11.30 11.74 4.25
C LEU A 117 -11.97 11.84 5.63
N ASN A 118 -11.80 10.83 6.49
CA ASN A 118 -12.24 10.84 7.87
C ASN A 118 -11.16 10.24 8.79
N PRO A 119 -10.26 11.07 9.35
CA PRO A 119 -9.09 10.58 10.07
C PRO A 119 -9.40 9.90 11.41
N LEU A 120 -10.66 9.82 11.83
CA LEU A 120 -11.09 9.01 12.98
C LEU A 120 -11.38 7.55 12.61
N GLN A 121 -11.67 7.27 11.34
CA GLN A 121 -11.98 5.91 10.89
C GLN A 121 -10.72 5.15 10.51
N VAL A 122 -10.58 3.95 11.05
CA VAL A 122 -9.47 3.05 10.77
C VAL A 122 -9.97 1.64 10.57
N TYR A 123 -9.37 0.92 9.64
CA TYR A 123 -9.70 -0.47 9.33
C TYR A 123 -8.43 -1.30 9.34
N ALA A 124 -8.51 -2.50 9.90
CA ALA A 124 -7.39 -3.43 9.90
C ALA A 124 -7.83 -4.83 9.46
N ALA A 125 -7.08 -5.41 8.53
CA ALA A 125 -7.23 -6.79 8.08
C ALA A 125 -6.47 -7.72 9.02
N THR A 126 -7.12 -8.81 9.42
CA THR A 126 -6.55 -9.83 10.31
C THR A 126 -6.88 -11.23 9.79
N GLN A 127 -6.20 -12.24 10.34
CA GLN A 127 -6.52 -13.64 10.05
C GLN A 127 -7.86 -14.12 10.63
N TRP A 128 -8.37 -13.45 11.67
CA TRP A 128 -9.55 -13.88 12.44
C TRP A 128 -10.78 -12.97 12.23
N GLY A 129 -10.74 -12.15 11.18
CA GLY A 129 -11.79 -11.19 10.84
C GLY A 129 -11.31 -9.75 10.98
N PRO A 130 -11.69 -8.85 10.08
CA PRO A 130 -11.27 -7.46 10.17
C PRO A 130 -11.84 -6.78 11.42
N ILE A 131 -11.15 -5.74 11.84
CA ILE A 131 -11.55 -4.85 12.93
C ILE A 131 -11.59 -3.41 12.41
N ARG A 132 -12.41 -2.59 13.06
CA ARG A 132 -12.54 -1.16 12.77
C ARG A 132 -12.48 -0.31 14.03
N SER A 133 -12.02 0.92 13.88
CA SER A 133 -12.01 1.96 14.91
C SER A 133 -12.75 3.19 14.40
N ASP A 134 -13.51 3.83 15.29
CA ASP A 134 -14.21 5.10 15.04
C ASP A 134 -13.52 6.27 15.81
N ASP A 135 -12.34 6.04 16.41
CA ASP A 135 -11.61 6.97 17.28
C ASP A 135 -10.08 6.97 17.05
N ALA A 136 -9.68 6.91 15.78
CA ALA A 136 -8.28 6.96 15.33
C ALA A 136 -7.40 5.86 15.93
N GLY A 137 -7.96 4.66 16.07
CA GLY A 137 -7.28 3.46 16.54
C GLY A 137 -7.14 3.36 18.06
N ALA A 138 -7.83 4.20 18.84
CA ALA A 138 -7.79 4.11 20.30
C ALA A 138 -8.60 2.92 20.82
N ASN A 139 -9.75 2.62 20.21
CA ASN A 139 -10.58 1.45 20.49
C ASN A 139 -10.98 0.74 19.20
N TRP A 140 -11.22 -0.56 19.30
CA TRP A 140 -11.46 -1.44 18.15
C TRP A 140 -12.71 -2.29 18.34
N THR A 141 -13.43 -2.50 17.25
CA THR A 141 -14.63 -3.34 17.19
C THR A 141 -14.51 -4.35 16.05
N PRO A 142 -15.00 -5.59 16.20
CA PRO A 142 -15.09 -6.54 15.09
C PRO A 142 -15.90 -5.97 13.92
N ALA A 143 -15.46 -6.25 12.70
CA ALA A 143 -16.02 -5.69 11.48
C ALA A 143 -16.35 -6.78 10.43
N HIS A 144 -16.87 -7.94 10.85
CA HIS A 144 -17.02 -9.10 9.96
C HIS A 144 -18.43 -9.34 9.39
N ALA A 145 -19.40 -8.46 9.65
CA ALA A 145 -20.78 -8.69 9.22
C ALA A 145 -20.90 -8.68 7.67
N GLY A 146 -21.46 -9.77 7.11
CA GLY A 146 -21.60 -9.95 5.66
C GLY A 146 -20.44 -10.66 4.97
N LEU A 147 -19.33 -10.93 5.66
CA LEU A 147 -18.23 -11.73 5.13
C LEU A 147 -18.54 -13.23 5.20
N ALA A 148 -18.21 -13.97 4.13
CA ALA A 148 -18.27 -15.44 4.15
C ALA A 148 -16.96 -16.07 4.66
N LYS A 149 -15.84 -15.35 4.53
CA LYS A 149 -14.51 -15.73 5.00
C LYS A 149 -13.91 -14.59 5.83
N LEU A 150 -13.29 -14.95 6.95
CA LEU A 150 -12.76 -13.99 7.92
C LEU A 150 -11.29 -13.64 7.68
N TYR A 151 -10.52 -14.59 7.14
CA TYR A 151 -9.11 -14.38 6.88
C TYR A 151 -8.95 -13.34 5.77
N SER A 152 -8.23 -12.26 6.10
CA SER A 152 -8.01 -11.13 5.20
C SER A 152 -6.54 -10.70 5.25
N GLN A 153 -5.95 -10.45 4.08
CA GLN A 153 -4.54 -10.01 3.99
C GLN A 153 -4.40 -8.51 3.79
N THR A 154 -5.36 -7.88 3.12
CA THR A 154 -5.25 -6.51 2.64
C THR A 154 -6.56 -5.78 2.84
N VAL A 155 -6.46 -4.52 3.28
CA VAL A 155 -7.59 -3.58 3.37
C VAL A 155 -7.14 -2.23 2.82
N ILE A 156 -8.00 -1.58 2.05
CA ILE A 156 -7.80 -0.20 1.58
C ILE A 156 -9.07 0.63 1.83
N ALA A 157 -8.89 1.86 2.32
CA ALA A 157 -9.95 2.86 2.36
C ALA A 157 -9.98 3.65 1.05
N ASP A 158 -11.17 3.93 0.51
CA ASP A 158 -11.33 4.67 -0.74
C ASP A 158 -10.94 6.13 -0.54
N ARG A 159 -9.92 6.59 -1.28
CA ARG A 159 -9.44 7.97 -1.20
C ARG A 159 -10.40 9.04 -1.70
N THR A 160 -11.44 8.62 -2.41
CA THR A 160 -12.42 9.54 -3.01
C THR A 160 -13.77 9.51 -2.31
N ARG A 161 -13.99 8.55 -1.39
CA ARG A 161 -15.28 8.35 -0.71
C ARG A 161 -15.08 7.85 0.72
N SER A 162 -15.31 8.75 1.69
CA SER A 162 -15.23 8.40 3.12
C SER A 162 -16.20 7.27 3.45
N GLY A 163 -15.79 6.38 4.34
CA GLY A 163 -16.56 5.20 4.77
C GLY A 163 -16.63 4.08 3.74
N ARG A 164 -16.11 4.26 2.53
CA ARG A 164 -16.00 3.17 1.56
C ARG A 164 -14.68 2.43 1.72
N VAL A 165 -14.75 1.11 1.84
CA VAL A 165 -13.61 0.24 2.14
C VAL A 165 -13.65 -0.99 1.23
N LEU A 166 -12.50 -1.42 0.73
CA LEU A 166 -12.36 -2.73 0.09
C LEU A 166 -11.43 -3.61 0.92
N ILE A 167 -11.80 -4.89 1.03
CA ILE A 167 -11.00 -5.89 1.72
C ILE A 167 -10.82 -7.13 0.83
N GLY A 168 -9.61 -7.69 0.86
CA GLY A 168 -9.29 -8.94 0.20
C GLY A 168 -9.37 -10.12 1.18
N THR A 169 -10.23 -11.09 0.88
CA THR A 169 -10.43 -12.33 1.67
C THR A 169 -9.91 -13.55 0.90
N GLU A 170 -10.08 -14.75 1.49
CA GLU A 170 -9.74 -16.04 0.86
C GLU A 170 -10.55 -16.37 -0.39
N ASP A 171 -11.71 -15.73 -0.57
CA ASP A 171 -12.69 -16.04 -1.61
C ASP A 171 -13.07 -14.85 -2.50
N GLY A 172 -12.36 -13.73 -2.38
CA GLY A 172 -12.43 -12.61 -3.30
C GLY A 172 -12.35 -11.24 -2.64
N ILE A 173 -12.97 -10.26 -3.29
CA ILE A 173 -12.99 -8.88 -2.82
C ILE A 173 -14.37 -8.57 -2.27
N TYR A 174 -14.40 -7.97 -1.09
CA TYR A 174 -15.60 -7.42 -0.48
C TYR A 174 -15.51 -5.90 -0.40
N GLU A 175 -16.66 -5.26 -0.55
CA GLU A 175 -16.83 -3.81 -0.40
C GLU A 175 -17.76 -3.52 0.78
N SER A 176 -17.39 -2.49 1.55
CA SER A 176 -18.27 -1.82 2.50
C SER A 176 -18.46 -0.38 2.05
N ALA A 177 -19.68 0.13 2.16
CA ALA A 177 -20.02 1.54 1.90
C ALA A 177 -20.41 2.29 3.19
N ASP A 178 -20.24 1.65 4.35
CA ASP A 178 -20.76 2.11 5.64
C ASP A 178 -19.71 2.04 6.77
N ALA A 179 -18.45 2.28 6.40
CA ALA A 179 -17.27 2.27 7.27
C ALA A 179 -17.03 0.90 7.92
N ALA A 180 -16.98 -0.14 7.09
CA ALA A 180 -16.75 -1.53 7.48
C ALA A 180 -17.79 -2.10 8.46
N ARG A 181 -19.01 -1.53 8.51
CA ARG A 181 -20.08 -2.08 9.36
C ARG A 181 -20.72 -3.28 8.70
N THR A 182 -20.91 -3.24 7.39
CA THR A 182 -21.39 -4.37 6.59
C THR A 182 -20.58 -4.51 5.30
N TRP A 183 -20.46 -5.74 4.84
CA TRP A 183 -19.71 -6.10 3.64
C TRP A 183 -20.58 -6.81 2.62
N THR A 184 -20.34 -6.51 1.34
CA THR A 184 -20.94 -7.20 0.20
C THR A 184 -19.85 -7.73 -0.71
N ARG A 185 -19.94 -9.01 -1.11
CA ARG A 185 -18.98 -9.61 -2.04
C ARG A 185 -19.15 -8.99 -3.42
N VAL A 186 -18.05 -8.54 -4.04
CA VAL A 186 -18.07 -8.04 -5.41
C VAL A 186 -18.19 -9.21 -6.37
N ALA A 187 -19.29 -9.26 -7.15
CA ALA A 187 -19.65 -10.43 -7.95
C ALA A 187 -18.57 -10.86 -8.95
N THR A 188 -17.95 -9.89 -9.63
CA THR A 188 -16.91 -10.11 -10.66
C THR A 188 -15.50 -10.27 -10.07
N SER A 189 -15.34 -10.13 -8.76
CA SER A 189 -14.04 -10.31 -8.11
C SER A 189 -13.56 -11.75 -8.22
N PRO A 190 -12.24 -11.98 -8.28
CA PRO A 190 -11.68 -13.32 -8.42
C PRO A 190 -12.11 -14.23 -7.26
N ALA A 191 -12.57 -15.45 -7.58
CA ALA A 191 -12.87 -16.47 -6.58
C ALA A 191 -11.59 -17.18 -6.12
N THR A 192 -10.73 -16.45 -5.41
CA THR A 192 -9.47 -16.92 -4.81
C THR A 192 -9.03 -15.95 -3.73
N THR A 193 -7.94 -16.29 -3.02
CA THR A 193 -7.34 -15.41 -2.02
C THR A 193 -6.76 -14.17 -2.66
N VAL A 194 -7.19 -13.00 -2.16
CA VAL A 194 -6.67 -11.70 -2.56
C VAL A 194 -5.54 -11.32 -1.63
N LEU A 195 -4.33 -11.21 -2.18
CA LEU A 195 -3.09 -11.01 -1.42
C LEU A 195 -2.76 -9.53 -1.25
N ARG A 196 -3.08 -8.70 -2.26
CA ARG A 196 -2.80 -7.25 -2.23
C ARG A 196 -3.86 -6.48 -3.01
N LEU A 197 -4.27 -5.34 -2.48
CA LEU A 197 -5.09 -4.34 -3.16
C LEU A 197 -4.34 -3.01 -3.23
N ALA A 198 -4.48 -2.30 -4.34
CA ALA A 198 -3.99 -0.95 -4.52
C ALA A 198 -5.02 -0.11 -5.29
N GLN A 199 -5.15 1.16 -4.93
CA GLN A 199 -5.92 2.18 -5.66
C GLN A 199 -4.94 3.25 -6.20
N SER A 200 -5.18 3.77 -7.40
CA SER A 200 -4.26 4.71 -8.06
C SER A 200 -4.39 6.13 -7.52
N GLY A 201 -3.26 6.81 -7.31
CA GLY A 201 -3.21 8.22 -6.88
C GLY A 201 -3.65 9.18 -7.98
N ALA A 202 -3.35 8.81 -9.23
CA ALA A 202 -3.68 9.58 -10.41
C ALA A 202 -5.13 9.37 -10.89
N ASN A 203 -5.74 8.23 -10.54
CA ASN A 203 -7.15 7.94 -10.87
C ASN A 203 -7.81 7.08 -9.78
N GLY A 204 -8.70 7.68 -8.99
CA GLY A 204 -9.41 6.98 -7.90
C GLY A 204 -10.32 5.82 -8.34
N GLN A 205 -10.66 5.72 -9.63
CA GLN A 205 -11.46 4.61 -10.18
C GLN A 205 -10.61 3.42 -10.61
N LEU A 206 -9.28 3.57 -10.67
CA LEU A 206 -8.36 2.51 -11.05
C LEU A 206 -7.87 1.75 -9.82
N LEU A 207 -8.13 0.44 -9.79
CA LEU A 207 -7.65 -0.46 -8.74
C LEU A 207 -6.96 -1.67 -9.35
N LEU A 208 -5.99 -2.21 -8.62
CA LEU A 208 -5.20 -3.37 -8.99
C LEU A 208 -5.18 -4.34 -7.81
N ALA A 209 -5.37 -5.63 -8.12
CA ALA A 209 -5.31 -6.71 -7.16
C ALA A 209 -4.28 -7.75 -7.57
N GLY A 210 -3.46 -8.18 -6.61
CA GLY A 210 -2.64 -9.38 -6.70
C GLY A 210 -3.34 -10.54 -5.99
N THR A 211 -3.36 -11.72 -6.61
CA THR A 211 -4.10 -12.87 -6.11
C THR A 211 -3.23 -14.11 -5.97
N GLN A 212 -3.73 -15.08 -5.20
CA GLN A 212 -3.16 -16.41 -5.15
C GLN A 212 -3.65 -17.23 -6.35
N HIS A 213 -2.73 -17.79 -7.12
CA HIS A 213 -2.96 -18.66 -8.29
C HIS A 213 -3.83 -18.08 -9.42
N ARG A 214 -4.19 -16.79 -9.40
CA ARG A 214 -5.00 -16.16 -10.46
C ARG A 214 -4.42 -14.83 -10.96
N GLY A 215 -3.14 -14.56 -10.70
CA GLY A 215 -2.45 -13.42 -11.27
C GLY A 215 -3.02 -12.06 -10.88
N ALA A 216 -2.90 -11.11 -11.80
CA ALA A 216 -3.28 -9.72 -11.60
C ALA A 216 -4.72 -9.47 -12.06
N TRP A 217 -5.46 -8.62 -11.33
CA TRP A 217 -6.80 -8.20 -11.68
C TRP A 217 -6.91 -6.69 -11.62
N LEU A 218 -7.60 -6.09 -12.58
CA LEU A 218 -7.75 -4.65 -12.72
C LEU A 218 -9.23 -4.27 -12.68
N SER A 219 -9.52 -3.19 -11.96
CA SER A 219 -10.82 -2.50 -12.01
C SER A 219 -10.60 -1.08 -12.49
N ARG A 220 -11.53 -0.59 -13.32
CA ARG A 220 -11.51 0.78 -13.87
C ARG A 220 -12.74 1.61 -13.47
N ASP A 221 -13.61 1.05 -12.65
CA ASP A 221 -14.89 1.62 -12.23
C ASP A 221 -15.02 1.64 -10.70
N GLY A 222 -13.90 1.83 -10.01
CA GLY A 222 -13.88 1.98 -8.57
C GLY A 222 -14.01 0.67 -7.80
N GLY A 223 -13.92 -0.48 -8.47
CA GLY A 223 -13.97 -1.80 -7.84
C GLY A 223 -15.31 -2.51 -8.03
N LEU A 224 -16.23 -1.95 -8.84
CA LEU A 224 -17.51 -2.56 -9.15
C LEU A 224 -17.34 -3.77 -10.09
N THR A 225 -16.46 -3.65 -11.08
CA THR A 225 -16.07 -4.74 -11.97
C THR A 225 -14.57 -4.98 -11.97
N TRP A 226 -14.19 -6.26 -12.03
CA TRP A 226 -12.80 -6.71 -12.07
C TRP A 226 -12.57 -7.63 -13.27
N GLN A 227 -11.42 -7.45 -13.92
CA GLN A 227 -11.00 -8.28 -15.05
C GLN A 227 -9.55 -8.71 -14.85
N GLN A 228 -9.25 -9.97 -15.16
CA GLN A 228 -7.87 -10.46 -15.13
C GLN A 228 -7.03 -9.69 -16.16
N THR A 229 -5.82 -9.30 -15.77
CA THR A 229 -4.83 -8.66 -16.64
C THR A 229 -3.51 -9.45 -16.59
N ASP A 230 -2.58 -9.11 -17.47
CA ASP A 230 -1.27 -9.77 -17.59
C ASP A 230 -1.36 -11.29 -17.78
N PRO A 231 -1.62 -11.78 -19.00
CA PRO A 231 -1.76 -13.21 -19.28
C PRO A 231 -0.58 -14.08 -18.81
N ALA A 232 0.63 -13.51 -18.76
CA ALA A 232 1.83 -14.23 -18.35
C ALA A 232 1.92 -14.46 -16.83
N SER A 233 1.14 -13.74 -16.00
CA SER A 233 1.03 -14.00 -14.56
C SER A 233 -0.29 -14.69 -14.19
N ALA A 234 -1.10 -15.12 -15.17
CA ALA A 234 -2.48 -15.59 -14.95
C ALA A 234 -2.64 -16.74 -13.93
N THR A 235 -1.58 -17.50 -13.65
CA THR A 235 -1.55 -18.61 -12.68
C THR A 235 -0.60 -18.36 -11.50
N ALA A 236 0.03 -17.19 -11.44
CA ALA A 236 1.03 -16.85 -10.43
C ALA A 236 0.38 -16.45 -9.10
N ASN A 237 1.18 -16.56 -8.03
CA ASN A 237 0.91 -15.92 -6.74
C ASN A 237 1.51 -14.53 -6.76
N LEU A 238 0.67 -13.49 -6.77
CA LEU A 238 1.13 -12.10 -6.77
C LEU A 238 0.93 -11.47 -5.39
N TYR A 239 2.03 -11.35 -4.64
CA TYR A 239 2.06 -10.71 -3.32
C TYR A 239 2.12 -9.17 -3.41
N ALA A 240 2.60 -8.64 -4.54
CA ALA A 240 2.79 -7.22 -4.77
C ALA A 240 1.91 -6.71 -5.90
N ALA A 241 1.27 -5.56 -5.66
CA ALA A 241 0.54 -4.77 -6.64
C ALA A 241 0.77 -3.29 -6.32
N ALA A 242 1.22 -2.52 -7.31
CA ALA A 242 1.53 -1.10 -7.18
C ALA A 242 1.00 -0.32 -8.37
N LEU A 243 0.39 0.82 -8.09
CA LEU A 243 -0.08 1.79 -9.09
C LEU A 243 0.74 3.07 -8.91
N ASN A 244 1.24 3.63 -10.01
CA ASN A 244 2.01 4.86 -9.92
C ASN A 244 1.08 6.00 -9.43
N PRO A 245 1.51 6.78 -8.41
CA PRO A 245 0.67 7.82 -7.81
C PRO A 245 0.41 9.00 -8.75
N HIS A 246 1.24 9.20 -9.78
CA HIS A 246 1.20 10.36 -10.68
C HIS A 246 0.84 10.00 -12.13
N ASP A 247 0.82 8.71 -12.48
CA ASP A 247 0.50 8.24 -13.83
C ASP A 247 -0.34 6.95 -13.79
N ALA A 248 -1.61 7.04 -14.20
CA ALA A 248 -2.53 5.90 -14.22
C ALA A 248 -2.18 4.84 -15.28
N ALA A 249 -1.30 5.14 -16.25
CA ALA A 249 -0.84 4.18 -17.24
C ALA A 249 0.25 3.23 -16.67
N VAL A 250 0.95 3.66 -15.62
CA VAL A 250 2.10 2.96 -15.07
C VAL A 250 1.71 2.14 -13.84
N MET A 251 1.96 0.84 -13.91
CA MET A 251 1.61 -0.10 -12.85
C MET A 251 2.57 -1.29 -12.82
N ALA A 252 2.70 -1.91 -11.65
CA ALA A 252 3.59 -3.03 -11.45
C ALA A 252 2.94 -4.11 -10.58
N VAL A 253 3.24 -5.36 -10.88
CA VAL A 253 2.90 -6.51 -10.06
C VAL A 253 4.12 -7.38 -9.83
N GLY A 254 4.11 -8.13 -8.73
CA GLY A 254 5.21 -9.02 -8.39
C GLY A 254 4.76 -10.17 -7.51
N GLY A 255 5.51 -11.26 -7.56
CA GLY A 255 5.10 -12.48 -6.89
C GLY A 255 6.15 -13.58 -6.86
N TRP A 256 5.76 -14.75 -6.36
CA TRP A 256 6.62 -15.93 -6.33
C TRP A 256 6.83 -16.47 -7.74
N ASN A 257 8.08 -16.59 -8.19
CA ASN A 257 8.48 -17.03 -9.54
C ASN A 257 7.97 -16.14 -10.70
N ALA A 258 7.05 -15.20 -10.45
CA ALA A 258 6.60 -14.21 -11.42
C ALA A 258 7.63 -13.10 -11.64
N GLY A 259 8.49 -12.83 -10.64
CA GLY A 259 9.41 -11.70 -10.67
C GLY A 259 8.68 -10.36 -10.60
N VAL A 260 9.24 -9.31 -11.22
CA VAL A 260 8.60 -8.00 -11.36
C VAL A 260 8.07 -7.86 -12.77
N ARG A 261 6.80 -7.48 -12.91
CA ARG A 261 6.15 -7.21 -14.20
C ARG A 261 5.59 -5.80 -14.20
N VAL A 262 5.86 -5.03 -15.24
CA VAL A 262 5.48 -3.61 -15.35
C VAL A 262 4.70 -3.38 -16.63
N SER A 263 3.63 -2.60 -16.51
CA SER A 263 2.87 -2.00 -17.61
C SER A 263 3.09 -0.49 -17.62
N ASN A 264 3.19 0.09 -18.81
CA ASN A 264 3.23 1.54 -19.04
C ASN A 264 2.12 2.04 -19.98
N ASP A 265 1.10 1.22 -20.25
CA ASP A 265 -0.01 1.50 -21.15
C ASP A 265 -1.39 1.23 -20.50
N GLY A 266 -1.45 1.35 -19.18
CA GLY A 266 -2.69 1.18 -18.42
C GLY A 266 -3.09 -0.27 -18.19
N GLY A 267 -2.17 -1.22 -18.36
CA GLY A 267 -2.38 -2.65 -18.13
C GLY A 267 -2.78 -3.41 -19.38
N ALA A 268 -2.57 -2.83 -20.57
CA ALA A 268 -2.85 -3.49 -21.84
C ALA A 268 -1.72 -4.46 -22.20
N THR A 269 -0.46 -4.05 -21.98
CA THR A 269 0.71 -4.91 -22.14
C THR A 269 1.62 -4.87 -20.93
N TRP A 270 2.30 -5.99 -20.67
CA TRP A 270 3.14 -6.18 -19.49
C TRP A 270 4.49 -6.74 -19.89
N THR A 271 5.56 -6.15 -19.36
CA THR A 271 6.94 -6.59 -19.61
C THR A 271 7.56 -7.16 -18.33
N ASP A 272 8.29 -8.27 -18.46
CA ASP A 272 9.15 -8.77 -17.38
C ASP A 272 10.30 -7.77 -17.14
N ARG A 273 10.42 -7.32 -15.88
CA ARG A 273 11.39 -6.35 -15.39
C ARG A 273 12.23 -6.94 -14.26
N THR A 274 12.40 -8.25 -14.26
CA THR A 274 13.12 -8.97 -13.18
C THR A 274 14.63 -9.01 -13.40
N ALA A 275 15.11 -8.80 -14.64
CA ALA A 275 16.53 -8.87 -14.96
C ALA A 275 17.34 -7.87 -14.10
N GLY A 276 18.37 -8.37 -13.41
CA GLY A 276 19.19 -7.58 -12.47
C GLY A 276 18.84 -7.77 -11.00
N LEU A 277 17.67 -8.33 -10.67
CA LEU A 277 17.36 -8.75 -9.31
C LEU A 277 18.00 -10.12 -9.00
N PRO A 278 18.41 -10.38 -7.75
CA PRO A 278 19.06 -11.64 -7.36
C PRO A 278 18.10 -12.84 -7.37
N VAL A 279 16.80 -12.60 -7.17
CA VAL A 279 15.76 -13.65 -7.10
C VAL A 279 14.46 -13.19 -7.75
N LYS A 280 13.61 -14.16 -8.15
CA LYS A 280 12.27 -13.92 -8.73
C LYS A 280 11.12 -13.97 -7.71
N HIS A 281 11.41 -13.76 -6.42
CA HIS A 281 10.43 -13.82 -5.34
C HIS A 281 10.17 -12.41 -4.80
N ILE A 282 9.11 -11.77 -5.29
CA ILE A 282 8.81 -10.37 -4.98
C ILE A 282 7.63 -10.31 -4.01
N PHE A 283 7.82 -9.60 -2.89
CA PHE A 283 6.80 -9.48 -1.85
C PHE A 283 6.12 -8.12 -1.82
N VAL A 284 6.89 -7.04 -2.07
CA VAL A 284 6.39 -5.67 -2.03
C VAL A 284 6.90 -4.93 -3.25
N LEU A 285 6.01 -4.13 -3.84
CA LEU A 285 6.34 -3.12 -4.85
C LEU A 285 5.70 -1.80 -4.42
N ALA A 286 6.41 -0.69 -4.61
CA ALA A 286 5.86 0.63 -4.39
C ALA A 286 6.51 1.66 -5.32
N PHE A 287 5.69 2.46 -6.00
CA PHE A 287 6.21 3.63 -6.69
C PHE A 287 6.49 4.73 -5.69
N ASP A 288 7.65 5.36 -5.83
CA ASP A 288 8.03 6.50 -5.01
C ASP A 288 7.17 7.72 -5.40
N PRO A 289 6.41 8.31 -4.47
CA PRO A 289 5.57 9.46 -4.76
C PRO A 289 6.36 10.77 -4.87
N VAL A 290 7.63 10.80 -4.46
CA VAL A 290 8.47 12.00 -4.50
C VAL A 290 9.45 11.96 -5.67
N THR A 291 9.98 10.78 -5.99
CA THR A 291 10.95 10.58 -7.09
C THR A 291 10.24 9.97 -8.31
N PRO A 292 9.93 10.77 -9.36
CA PRO A 292 9.19 10.26 -10.51
C PRO A 292 9.90 9.08 -11.18
N GLY A 293 9.15 8.02 -11.48
CA GLY A 293 9.67 6.83 -12.16
C GLY A 293 10.40 5.83 -11.26
N ARG A 294 10.68 6.18 -9.99
CA ARG A 294 11.30 5.25 -9.06
C ARG A 294 10.33 4.17 -8.59
N LEU A 295 10.72 2.91 -8.76
CA LEU A 295 10.00 1.73 -8.31
C LEU A 295 10.86 0.99 -7.27
N TRP A 296 10.34 0.85 -6.07
CA TRP A 296 10.93 0.04 -5.01
C TRP A 296 10.42 -1.40 -5.09
N ALA A 297 11.28 -2.36 -4.81
CA ALA A 297 10.96 -3.78 -4.72
C ALA A 297 11.54 -4.40 -3.44
N SER A 298 10.79 -5.28 -2.79
CA SER A 298 11.34 -6.20 -1.79
C SER A 298 11.48 -7.58 -2.41
N THR A 299 12.62 -8.21 -2.14
CA THR A 299 12.93 -9.57 -2.59
C THR A 299 12.94 -10.50 -1.39
N PHE A 300 12.65 -11.78 -1.60
CA PHE A 300 12.72 -12.77 -0.54
C PHE A 300 14.17 -12.96 -0.08
N GLU A 301 14.46 -12.53 1.15
CA GLU A 301 15.74 -12.71 1.85
C GLU A 301 16.98 -12.07 1.23
N GLU A 302 16.84 -11.24 0.19
CA GLU A 302 17.96 -10.47 -0.39
C GLU A 302 17.86 -8.96 -0.09
N GLY A 303 16.77 -8.51 0.52
CA GLY A 303 16.57 -7.12 0.92
C GLY A 303 15.78 -6.28 -0.08
N THR A 304 16.04 -4.98 -0.03
CA THR A 304 15.35 -3.96 -0.81
C THR A 304 16.16 -3.58 -2.04
N PHE A 305 15.47 -3.35 -3.15
CA PHE A 305 16.02 -2.86 -4.41
C PHE A 305 15.17 -1.69 -4.91
N TYR A 306 15.74 -0.83 -5.74
CA TYR A 306 14.99 0.18 -6.46
C TYR A 306 15.46 0.31 -7.90
N SER A 307 14.60 0.86 -8.72
CA SER A 307 14.85 1.17 -10.12
C SER A 307 14.37 2.58 -10.41
N ASP A 308 15.17 3.38 -11.12
CA ASP A 308 14.81 4.74 -11.56
C ASP A 308 14.26 4.77 -12.99
N ASP A 309 14.14 3.60 -13.63
CA ASP A 309 13.76 3.46 -15.04
C ASP A 309 12.66 2.41 -15.25
N LEU A 310 11.73 2.31 -14.29
CA LEU A 310 10.58 1.39 -14.31
C LEU A 310 10.97 -0.10 -14.42
N GLY A 311 12.02 -0.48 -13.68
CA GLY A 311 12.51 -1.84 -13.53
C GLY A 311 13.39 -2.33 -14.68
N ARG A 312 13.92 -1.44 -15.55
CA ARG A 312 14.86 -1.87 -16.60
C ARG A 312 16.25 -2.13 -16.02
N THR A 313 16.64 -1.36 -15.02
CA THR A 313 17.84 -1.56 -14.21
C THR A 313 17.50 -1.49 -12.74
N TRP A 314 18.22 -2.26 -11.91
CA TRP A 314 18.00 -2.33 -10.47
C TRP A 314 19.28 -1.98 -9.72
N HIS A 315 19.09 -1.30 -8.60
CA HIS A 315 20.12 -0.89 -7.66
C HIS A 315 19.79 -1.44 -6.27
N GLU A 316 20.82 -1.75 -5.49
CA GLU A 316 20.63 -2.13 -4.09
C GLU A 316 20.02 -0.97 -3.30
N GLY A 317 18.97 -1.28 -2.55
CA GLY A 317 18.24 -0.36 -1.70
C GLY A 317 18.49 -0.57 -0.21
N GLY A 318 19.35 -1.52 0.18
CA GLY A 318 19.70 -1.83 1.56
C GLY A 318 18.81 -2.91 2.20
N LEU A 319 18.82 -2.97 3.55
CA LEU A 319 18.14 -4.02 4.32
C LEU A 319 18.52 -5.44 3.87
N TYR A 320 19.81 -5.66 3.61
CA TYR A 320 20.31 -6.97 3.19
C TYR A 320 19.85 -8.09 4.12
N GLY A 321 19.39 -9.20 3.55
CA GLY A 321 18.90 -10.33 4.31
C GLY A 321 17.48 -10.17 4.85
N ALA A 322 16.80 -9.07 4.52
CA ALA A 322 15.40 -8.87 4.84
C ALA A 322 14.47 -9.44 3.76
N TYR A 323 13.25 -9.79 4.14
CA TYR A 323 12.10 -9.79 3.26
C TYR A 323 11.08 -8.77 3.77
N GLY A 324 10.42 -8.07 2.84
CA GLY A 324 9.47 -7.00 3.17
C GLY A 324 8.03 -7.46 3.27
N PHE A 325 7.26 -6.83 4.16
CA PHE A 325 5.81 -6.95 4.26
C PHE A 325 5.09 -5.74 3.64
N ASP A 326 5.66 -4.54 3.79
CA ASP A 326 5.05 -3.34 3.23
C ASP A 326 6.07 -2.20 3.05
N TYR A 327 5.77 -1.31 2.09
CA TYR A 327 6.50 -0.07 1.79
C TYR A 327 5.52 1.08 1.86
N ILE A 328 5.74 2.00 2.80
CA ILE A 328 4.78 3.06 3.13
C ILE A 328 5.46 4.43 3.05
N PHE A 329 4.81 5.36 2.36
CA PHE A 329 5.21 6.76 2.35
C PHE A 329 4.21 7.55 3.19
N ILE A 330 4.71 8.28 4.19
CA ILE A 330 3.91 9.08 5.11
C ILE A 330 4.39 10.54 5.02
N PRO A 331 3.48 11.54 4.96
CA PRO A 331 3.89 12.94 5.04
C PRO A 331 4.69 13.20 6.32
N ALA A 332 5.86 13.82 6.18
CA ALA A 332 6.68 14.18 7.33
C ALA A 332 5.94 15.18 8.25
N PRO A 333 6.14 15.11 9.57
CA PRO A 333 5.42 15.90 10.56
C PRO A 333 5.75 17.40 10.56
#